data_AF-A0A3M0T1E0-F1
#
_entry.id   AF-A0A3M0T1E0-F1
#
_cell.length_a   1.000
_cell.length_b   1.000
_cell.length_c   1.000
_cell.angle_alpha   90.00
_cell.angle_beta   90.00
_cell.angle_gamma   90.00
#
_symmetry.space_group_name_H-M   'P 1'
#
loop_
_entity.id
_entity.type
_entity.pdbx_description
1 polymer ?
#
loop_
_entity_poly.entity_id
_entity_poly.type
_entity_poly.pdbx_seq_one_letter_code
_entity_poly.pdbx_strand_id
1 'polypeptide(L)'
;MEGREFGPRRSRETTKPRVVCPKLIFYHCKHCGNVFQLTSMGKGISPMCCDEKMEILSTKNPSEVSDDIIIDYKITGGYNENVVEVFWKIRNEAICVEWIYLRTFTGGQLKYVTNPKKTSFVFALADEDAYVYCDEDPCLECTFRCKRGFEIYAYIKDKAIVKIPLERMHANWQS
;
A
#
# COMPACT_ATOMS: atom_id res chain seq x y z
N MET A 1 15.31 24.03 23.49
CA MET A 1 14.64 23.16 22.52
C MET A 1 13.20 23.06 22.98
N GLU A 2 12.32 23.89 22.43
CA GLU A 2 10.88 23.80 22.74
C GLU A 2 10.42 22.37 22.50
N GLY A 3 9.75 21.79 23.50
CA GLY A 3 9.28 20.41 23.44
C GLY A 3 8.35 20.27 22.25
N ARG A 4 8.77 19.53 21.23
CA ARG A 4 7.91 19.23 20.08
C ARG A 4 6.65 18.56 20.62
N GLU A 5 5.52 19.25 20.52
CA GLU A 5 4.24 18.72 20.96
C GLU A 5 3.86 17.54 20.06
N PHE A 6 3.74 16.37 20.67
CA PHE A 6 3.39 15.15 19.96
C PHE A 6 1.89 15.17 19.69
N GLY A 7 1.55 15.24 18.39
CA GLY A 7 0.17 15.15 17.95
C GLY A 7 -0.41 13.75 18.22
N PRO A 8 -1.74 13.61 18.23
CA PRO A 8 -2.41 12.34 18.55
C PRO A 8 -2.12 11.22 17.55
N ARG A 9 -1.65 11.56 16.34
CA ARG A 9 -1.30 10.60 15.28
C ARG A 9 0.16 10.17 15.32
N ARG A 10 0.99 10.77 16.16
CA ARG A 10 2.42 10.44 16.24
C ARG A 10 2.62 9.11 16.96
N SER A 11 3.44 8.24 16.38
CA SER A 11 3.91 7.04 17.06
C SER A 11 4.71 7.37 18.31
N ARG A 12 4.43 6.67 19.42
CA ARG A 12 5.18 6.78 20.69
C ARG A 12 6.22 5.68 20.86
N GLU A 13 6.32 4.77 19.90
CA GLU A 13 7.28 3.67 19.94
C GLU A 13 8.71 4.20 19.81
N THR A 14 9.63 3.61 20.58
CA THR A 14 11.07 3.94 20.54
C THR A 14 11.84 3.08 19.55
N THR A 15 11.23 1.98 19.10
CA THR A 15 11.79 1.06 18.12
C THR A 15 10.78 0.79 17.03
N LYS A 16 11.25 0.47 15.82
CA LYS A 16 10.35 0.20 14.70
C LYS A 16 9.45 -1.01 15.02
N PRO A 17 8.11 -0.86 14.92
CA PRO A 17 7.19 -1.97 15.14
C PRO A 17 7.44 -3.14 14.21
N ARG A 18 7.06 -4.34 14.67
CA ARG A 18 7.03 -5.53 13.82
C ARG A 18 5.74 -5.52 13.01
N VAL A 19 5.79 -6.10 11.81
CA VAL A 19 4.56 -6.32 11.03
C VAL A 19 3.77 -7.46 11.68
N VAL A 20 2.63 -7.14 12.29
CA VAL A 20 1.73 -8.12 12.93
C VAL A 20 0.65 -8.58 11.96
N CYS A 21 0.23 -7.69 11.06
CA CYS A 21 -0.78 -7.99 10.05
C CYS A 21 -0.39 -9.21 9.19
N PRO A 22 -1.30 -10.18 8.90
CA PRO A 22 -1.01 -11.30 8.01
C PRO A 22 -0.77 -10.84 6.57
N LYS A 23 -0.13 -11.69 5.76
CA LYS A 23 -0.03 -11.46 4.31
C LYS A 23 -1.43 -11.54 3.68
N LEU A 24 -1.68 -10.68 2.70
CA LEU A 24 -2.97 -10.67 1.99
C LEU A 24 -2.97 -11.69 0.85
N ILE A 25 -4.10 -12.38 0.73
CA ILE A 25 -4.40 -13.26 -0.40
C ILE A 25 -5.69 -12.75 -1.02
N PHE A 26 -5.62 -12.47 -2.32
CA PHE A 26 -6.76 -12.06 -3.12
C PHE A 26 -7.20 -13.23 -3.99
N TYR A 27 -8.51 -13.37 -4.17
CA TYR A 27 -9.15 -14.36 -5.03
C TYR A 27 -9.99 -13.63 -6.04
N HIS A 28 -10.14 -14.19 -7.24
CA HIS A 28 -11.04 -13.68 -8.27
C HIS A 28 -11.94 -14.80 -8.79
N CYS A 29 -13.17 -14.43 -9.15
CA CYS A 29 -14.08 -15.31 -9.87
C CYS A 29 -13.85 -15.16 -11.37
N LYS A 30 -13.63 -16.28 -12.07
CA LYS A 30 -13.45 -16.31 -13.53
C LYS A 30 -14.70 -15.92 -14.32
N HIS A 31 -15.89 -16.08 -13.72
CA HIS A 31 -17.17 -15.86 -14.40
C HIS A 31 -17.66 -14.42 -14.28
N CYS A 32 -17.62 -13.85 -13.07
CA CYS A 32 -18.16 -12.51 -12.80
C CYS A 32 -17.10 -11.44 -12.48
N GLY A 33 -15.83 -11.80 -12.36
CA GLY A 33 -14.74 -10.86 -12.06
C GLY A 33 -14.69 -10.38 -10.60
N ASN A 34 -15.60 -10.82 -9.73
CA ASN A 34 -15.59 -10.44 -8.32
C ASN A 34 -14.26 -10.79 -7.64
N VAL A 35 -13.75 -9.87 -6.84
CA VAL A 35 -12.52 -10.04 -6.06
C VAL A 35 -12.85 -10.20 -4.59
N PHE A 36 -12.24 -11.19 -3.95
CA PHE A 36 -12.39 -11.49 -2.53
C PHE A 36 -11.04 -11.46 -1.82
N GLN A 37 -10.98 -10.92 -0.60
CA GLN A 37 -9.77 -10.83 0.20
C GLN A 37 -9.94 -11.60 1.51
N LEU A 38 -8.98 -12.46 1.84
CA LEU A 38 -8.88 -13.03 3.18
C LEU A 38 -8.01 -12.14 4.07
N THR A 39 -8.57 -11.72 5.21
CA THR A 39 -7.86 -10.96 6.26
C THR A 39 -7.29 -11.85 7.36
N SER A 40 -7.67 -13.14 7.39
CA SER A 40 -7.21 -14.13 8.37
C SER A 40 -6.53 -15.32 7.70
N MET A 41 -5.68 -16.01 8.45
CA MET A 41 -5.01 -17.24 8.01
C MET A 41 -5.99 -18.42 8.04
N GLY A 42 -6.97 -18.44 7.14
CA GLY A 42 -7.83 -19.60 6.92
C GLY A 42 -7.07 -20.65 6.11
N LYS A 43 -6.40 -21.60 6.77
CA LYS A 43 -5.79 -22.74 6.06
C LYS A 43 -6.88 -23.49 5.29
N GLY A 44 -6.78 -23.50 3.96
CA GLY A 44 -7.58 -24.37 3.09
C GLY A 44 -8.97 -23.85 2.70
N ILE A 45 -9.32 -22.61 3.02
CA ILE A 45 -10.59 -22.02 2.57
C ILE A 45 -10.37 -21.39 1.20
N SER A 46 -11.01 -21.94 0.16
CA SER A 46 -11.20 -21.22 -1.10
C SER A 46 -12.65 -20.73 -1.14
N PRO A 47 -12.88 -19.41 -1.23
CA PRO A 47 -14.23 -18.86 -1.36
C PRO A 47 -14.89 -19.37 -2.65
N MET A 48 -16.22 -19.47 -2.65
CA MET A 48 -16.99 -19.88 -3.83
C MET A 48 -17.76 -18.67 -4.38
N CYS A 49 -17.82 -18.57 -5.71
CA CYS A 49 -18.58 -17.55 -6.42
C CYS A 49 -18.99 -18.11 -7.79
N CYS A 50 -20.23 -17.87 -8.22
CA CYS A 50 -20.81 -18.48 -9.43
C CYS A 50 -20.72 -20.02 -9.42
N ASP A 51 -21.05 -20.63 -8.28
CA ASP A 51 -21.04 -22.08 -8.04
C ASP A 51 -19.68 -22.78 -8.24
N GLU A 52 -18.60 -22.02 -8.39
CA GLU A 52 -17.24 -22.52 -8.53
C GLU A 52 -16.30 -21.92 -7.48
N LYS A 53 -15.20 -22.64 -7.21
CA LYS A 53 -14.13 -22.12 -6.34
C LYS A 53 -13.43 -20.97 -7.03
N MET A 54 -13.25 -19.86 -6.32
CA MET A 54 -12.47 -18.73 -6.80
C MET A 54 -10.98 -19.09 -6.89
N GLU A 55 -10.26 -18.38 -7.74
CA GLU A 55 -8.83 -18.60 -7.97
C GLU A 55 -7.99 -17.52 -7.34
N ILE A 56 -6.83 -17.90 -6.80
CA ILE A 56 -5.87 -16.94 -6.24
C ILE A 56 -5.43 -15.98 -7.34
N LEU A 57 -5.62 -14.69 -7.10
CA LEU A 57 -5.16 -13.63 -7.97
C LEU A 57 -3.69 -13.33 -7.66
N SER A 58 -2.81 -13.68 -8.61
CA SER A 58 -1.38 -13.48 -8.43
C SER A 58 -1.01 -12.00 -8.46
N THR A 59 -0.09 -11.63 -7.57
CA THR A 59 0.46 -10.27 -7.53
C THR A 59 1.65 -10.16 -8.47
N LYS A 60 1.76 -9.03 -9.16
CA LYS A 60 2.90 -8.65 -10.00
C LYS A 60 3.67 -7.51 -9.37
N ASN A 61 4.98 -7.47 -9.51
CA ASN A 61 5.77 -6.28 -9.22
C ASN A 61 5.52 -5.20 -10.29
N PRO A 62 5.79 -3.91 -10.02
CA PRO A 62 5.60 -2.85 -11.01
C PRO A 62 6.29 -3.09 -12.35
N SER A 63 7.49 -3.68 -12.33
CA SER A 63 8.27 -3.99 -13.54
C SER A 63 7.68 -5.12 -14.39
N GLU A 64 6.75 -5.91 -13.84
CA GLU A 64 6.08 -7.03 -14.54
C GLU A 64 4.75 -6.61 -15.17
N VAL A 65 4.37 -5.34 -14.99
CA VAL A 65 3.15 -4.74 -15.53
C VAL A 65 3.54 -3.89 -16.74
N SER A 66 2.62 -3.75 -17.70
CA SER A 66 2.83 -2.96 -18.92
C SER A 66 3.29 -1.52 -18.60
N ASP A 67 4.15 -0.97 -19.45
CA ASP A 67 4.54 0.45 -19.48
C ASP A 67 3.34 1.41 -19.64
N ASP A 68 2.16 0.87 -19.93
CA ASP A 68 0.88 1.58 -19.99
C ASP A 68 0.44 2.17 -18.64
N ILE A 69 0.97 1.69 -17.51
CA ILE A 69 0.67 2.24 -16.18
C ILE A 69 1.91 2.23 -15.29
N ILE A 70 2.18 3.38 -14.67
CA ILE A 70 3.20 3.52 -13.63
C ILE A 70 2.48 3.77 -12.32
N ILE A 71 2.75 2.95 -11.31
CA ILE A 71 2.22 3.11 -9.95
C ILE A 71 3.39 3.29 -9.01
N ASP A 72 3.34 4.33 -8.18
CA ASP A 72 4.41 4.69 -7.29
C ASP A 72 3.87 5.35 -6.01
N TYR A 73 4.74 5.63 -5.05
CA TYR A 73 4.38 6.21 -3.77
C TYR A 73 5.38 7.27 -3.29
N LYS A 74 4.95 8.04 -2.29
CA LYS A 74 5.75 9.01 -1.55
C LYS A 74 5.32 8.99 -0.08
N ILE A 75 6.27 9.13 0.83
CA ILE A 75 5.98 9.31 2.27
C ILE A 75 6.19 10.80 2.61
N THR A 76 5.19 11.45 3.22
CA THR A 76 5.15 12.91 3.45
C THR A 76 4.45 13.23 4.78
N GLY A 77 4.48 14.48 5.25
CA GLY A 77 3.77 14.95 6.45
C GLY A 77 4.54 14.93 7.79
N GLY A 78 5.81 14.55 7.81
CA GLY A 78 6.66 14.60 9.02
C GLY A 78 6.19 13.72 10.19
N TYR A 79 6.53 14.10 11.44
CA TYR A 79 6.25 13.26 12.64
C TYR A 79 4.78 13.15 13.04
N ASN A 80 4.02 14.25 12.94
CA ASN A 80 2.66 14.32 13.50
C ASN A 80 1.58 13.97 12.47
N GLU A 81 1.88 14.10 11.18
CA GLU A 81 0.91 14.02 10.09
C GLU A 81 1.38 13.05 9.00
N ASN A 82 2.14 12.01 9.37
CA ASN A 82 2.76 11.14 8.38
C ASN A 82 1.72 10.40 7.53
N VAL A 83 1.91 10.44 6.22
CA VAL A 83 1.04 9.76 5.25
C VAL A 83 1.84 9.01 4.20
N VAL A 84 1.20 8.02 3.59
CA VAL A 84 1.65 7.43 2.33
C VAL A 84 0.75 7.96 1.22
N GLU A 85 1.31 8.72 0.30
CA GLU A 85 0.66 9.05 -0.96
C GLU A 85 0.98 7.96 -1.98
N VAL A 86 -0.03 7.32 -2.55
CA VAL A 86 0.08 6.40 -3.68
C VAL A 86 -0.45 7.12 -4.90
N PHE A 87 0.31 7.18 -5.97
CA PHE A 87 -0.07 7.83 -7.21
C PHE A 87 0.21 6.95 -8.42
N TRP A 88 -0.53 7.18 -9.50
CA TRP A 88 -0.37 6.44 -10.74
C TRP A 88 -0.51 7.33 -11.96
N LYS A 89 0.15 6.93 -13.05
CA LYS A 89 0.07 7.56 -14.36
C LYS A 89 -0.36 6.52 -15.36
N ILE A 90 -1.53 6.72 -15.96
CA ILE A 90 -2.07 5.85 -17.01
C ILE A 90 -1.68 6.47 -18.36
N ARG A 91 -1.05 5.68 -19.23
CA ARG A 91 -0.73 6.05 -20.62
C ARG A 91 -1.75 5.50 -21.61
N ASN A 92 -2.42 4.40 -21.26
CA ASN A 92 -3.46 3.77 -22.07
C ASN A 92 -4.82 3.87 -21.35
N GLU A 93 -5.77 4.61 -21.93
CA GLU A 93 -7.10 4.86 -21.35
C GLU A 93 -7.93 3.60 -21.11
N ALA A 94 -7.60 2.46 -21.73
CA ALA A 94 -8.24 1.17 -21.45
C ALA A 94 -7.86 0.58 -20.08
N ILE A 95 -6.90 1.18 -19.36
CA ILE A 95 -6.51 0.75 -18.02
C ILE A 95 -7.32 1.48 -16.97
N CYS A 96 -7.92 0.71 -16.07
CA CYS A 96 -8.64 1.22 -14.91
C CYS A 96 -8.03 0.65 -13.62
N VAL A 97 -7.62 1.54 -12.72
CA VAL A 97 -7.31 1.18 -11.34
C VAL A 97 -8.62 1.25 -10.55
N GLU A 98 -9.09 0.15 -9.97
CA GLU A 98 -10.37 0.16 -9.25
C GLU A 98 -10.21 0.44 -7.75
N TRP A 99 -9.11 0.01 -7.16
CA TRP A 99 -8.83 0.25 -5.76
C TRP A 99 -7.34 0.15 -5.43
N ILE A 100 -6.96 0.83 -4.34
CA ILE A 100 -5.65 0.74 -3.72
C ILE A 100 -5.84 0.27 -2.28
N TYR A 101 -5.08 -0.75 -1.89
CA TYR A 101 -4.98 -1.24 -0.52
C TYR A 101 -3.57 -0.95 0.01
N LEU A 102 -3.47 -0.31 1.18
CA LEU A 102 -2.22 -0.17 1.92
C LEU A 102 -2.22 -1.13 3.12
N ARG A 103 -1.30 -2.09 3.14
CA ARG A 103 -1.01 -2.94 4.31
C ARG A 103 0.11 -2.31 5.13
N THR A 104 -0.08 -2.28 6.44
CA THR A 104 0.80 -1.59 7.40
C THR A 104 1.29 -2.54 8.50
N PHE A 105 1.82 -2.05 9.62
CA PHE A 105 2.23 -2.90 10.75
C PHE A 105 1.01 -3.50 11.43
N THR A 106 -0.01 -2.67 11.65
CA THR A 106 -1.18 -3.01 12.47
C THR A 106 -2.39 -3.47 11.67
N GLY A 107 -2.45 -3.21 10.36
CA GLY A 107 -3.60 -3.62 9.56
C GLY A 107 -3.53 -3.21 8.10
N GLY A 108 -4.62 -2.63 7.59
CA GLY A 108 -4.61 -2.01 6.29
C GLY A 108 -5.80 -1.12 6.01
N GLN A 109 -5.67 -0.34 4.94
CA GLN A 109 -6.64 0.65 4.50
C GLN A 109 -6.96 0.41 3.02
N LEU A 110 -8.25 0.40 2.66
CA LEU A 110 -8.72 0.23 1.28
C LEU A 110 -9.39 1.51 0.79
N LYS A 111 -9.05 1.95 -0.42
CA LYS A 111 -9.70 3.07 -1.10
C LYS A 111 -10.12 2.67 -2.51
N TYR A 112 -11.41 2.80 -2.79
CA TYR A 112 -11.98 2.59 -4.12
C TYR A 112 -11.84 3.85 -4.97
N VAL A 113 -11.44 3.67 -6.23
CA VAL A 113 -11.36 4.72 -7.25
C VAL A 113 -12.76 4.94 -7.82
N THR A 114 -13.50 5.87 -7.23
CA THR A 114 -14.85 6.23 -7.69
C THR A 114 -14.85 7.30 -8.79
N ASN A 115 -13.76 8.05 -8.93
CA ASN A 115 -13.56 9.03 -9.99
C ASN A 115 -12.47 8.51 -10.96
N PRO A 116 -12.82 8.19 -12.23
CA PRO A 116 -11.86 7.70 -13.22
C PRO A 116 -10.68 8.65 -13.51
N LYS A 117 -10.85 9.96 -13.23
CA LYS A 117 -9.77 10.96 -13.40
C LYS A 117 -8.84 11.04 -12.19
N LYS A 118 -9.11 10.32 -11.11
CA LYS A 118 -8.27 10.34 -9.91
C LYS A 118 -6.98 9.56 -10.21
N THR A 119 -5.85 10.14 -9.81
CA THR A 119 -4.51 9.60 -10.06
C THR A 119 -3.69 9.44 -8.79
N SER A 120 -4.27 9.71 -7.62
CA SER A 120 -3.61 9.47 -6.34
C SER A 120 -4.57 9.32 -5.16
N PHE A 121 -4.09 8.64 -4.11
CA PHE A 121 -4.68 8.56 -2.79
C PHE A 121 -3.65 8.84 -1.70
N VAL A 122 -4.08 9.57 -0.67
CA VAL A 122 -3.32 9.75 0.57
C VAL A 122 -3.88 8.82 1.63
N PHE A 123 -3.02 8.02 2.27
CA PHE A 123 -3.35 7.16 3.40
C PHE A 123 -2.73 7.73 4.66
N ALA A 124 -3.57 8.21 5.59
CA ALA A 124 -3.10 8.76 6.85
C ALA A 124 -2.63 7.63 7.77
N LEU A 125 -1.51 7.84 8.45
CA LEU A 125 -0.97 6.89 9.42
C LEU A 125 -1.14 7.44 10.84
N ALA A 126 -1.34 6.54 11.79
CA ALA A 126 -1.44 6.83 13.21
C ALA A 126 -0.75 5.72 14.02
N ASP A 127 -0.57 5.94 15.32
CA ASP A 127 -0.05 4.94 16.26
C ASP A 127 1.27 4.30 15.78
N GLU A 128 1.39 2.97 15.88
CA GLU A 128 2.56 2.21 15.39
C GLU A 128 2.81 2.43 13.89
N ASP A 129 1.75 2.59 13.09
CA ASP A 129 1.90 2.79 11.64
C ASP A 129 2.53 4.14 11.31
N ALA A 130 2.38 5.15 12.16
CA ALA A 130 3.01 6.46 12.00
C ALA A 130 4.49 6.50 12.37
N TYR A 131 5.10 5.37 12.79
CA TYR A 131 6.49 5.33 13.21
C TYR A 131 7.46 5.88 12.16
N VAL A 132 8.28 6.87 12.54
CA VAL A 132 9.34 7.47 11.72
C VAL A 132 10.52 7.90 12.60
N TYR A 133 11.74 7.83 12.05
CA TYR A 133 12.96 8.27 12.73
C TYR A 133 13.26 9.77 12.53
N CYS A 134 12.72 10.40 11.49
CA CYS A 134 12.96 11.81 11.12
C CYS A 134 11.63 12.49 10.72
N ASP A 135 11.67 13.81 10.58
CA ASP A 135 10.60 14.68 10.07
C ASP A 135 10.80 15.12 8.62
N GLU A 136 11.75 14.52 7.91
CA GLU A 136 11.99 14.81 6.49
C GLU A 136 10.68 14.71 5.69
N ASP A 137 10.38 15.77 4.95
CA ASP A 137 9.17 15.88 4.14
C ASP A 137 9.50 16.43 2.73
N PRO A 138 9.52 15.59 1.69
CA PRO A 138 9.33 14.14 1.74
C PRO A 138 10.37 13.37 2.54
N CYS A 139 9.97 12.17 2.96
CA CYS A 139 10.91 11.15 3.42
C CYS A 139 11.98 10.90 2.35
N LEU A 140 13.25 10.94 2.76
CA LEU A 140 14.41 10.71 1.90
C LEU A 140 14.60 9.24 1.48
N GLU A 141 13.74 8.33 1.96
CA GLU A 141 13.90 6.88 1.78
C GLU A 141 15.31 6.39 2.17
N CYS A 142 15.75 6.80 3.36
CA CYS A 142 17.08 6.50 3.89
C CYS A 142 17.22 5.06 4.42
N THR A 143 18.42 4.68 4.86
CA THR A 143 18.75 3.32 5.36
C THR A 143 17.85 2.81 6.50
N PHE A 144 17.29 3.71 7.31
CA PHE A 144 16.40 3.36 8.42
C PHE A 144 15.10 2.69 7.96
N ARG A 145 14.61 3.03 6.76
CA ARG A 145 13.40 2.47 6.12
C ARG A 145 12.26 2.28 7.13
N CYS A 146 11.76 3.41 7.65
CA CYS A 146 10.77 3.46 8.72
C CYS A 146 9.51 2.64 8.42
N LYS A 147 9.11 2.57 7.14
CA LYS A 147 7.92 1.84 6.66
C LYS A 147 8.22 0.45 6.07
N ARG A 148 9.46 -0.06 6.19
CA ARG A 148 9.81 -1.40 5.70
C ARG A 148 8.91 -2.44 6.36
N GLY A 149 8.15 -3.15 5.53
CA GLY A 149 7.11 -4.10 5.94
C GLY A 149 5.72 -3.72 5.45
N PHE A 150 5.52 -2.45 5.07
CA PHE A 150 4.31 -1.98 4.41
C PHE A 150 4.29 -2.44 2.95
N GLU A 151 3.10 -2.68 2.43
CA GLU A 151 2.88 -3.13 1.06
C GLU A 151 1.65 -2.43 0.48
N ILE A 152 1.80 -1.84 -0.71
CA ILE A 152 0.68 -1.33 -1.51
C ILE A 152 0.23 -2.44 -2.45
N TYR A 153 -1.07 -2.58 -2.62
CA TYR A 153 -1.70 -3.42 -3.63
C TYR A 153 -2.63 -2.55 -4.47
N ALA A 154 -2.39 -2.50 -5.77
CA ALA A 154 -3.21 -1.76 -6.72
C ALA A 154 -3.89 -2.72 -7.68
N TYR A 155 -5.21 -2.76 -7.69
CA TYR A 155 -5.94 -3.63 -8.61
C TYR A 155 -6.22 -2.92 -9.92
N ILE A 156 -5.68 -3.49 -10.98
CA ILE A 156 -5.97 -3.10 -12.36
C ILE A 156 -7.03 -4.04 -12.87
N LYS A 157 -8.20 -3.49 -13.19
CA LYS A 157 -9.39 -4.22 -13.63
C LYS A 157 -9.04 -5.25 -14.70
N ASP A 158 -9.49 -6.49 -14.50
CA ASP A 158 -9.35 -7.62 -15.44
C ASP A 158 -7.90 -7.94 -15.86
N LYS A 159 -6.88 -7.39 -15.18
CA LYS A 159 -5.46 -7.59 -15.54
C LYS A 159 -4.64 -8.22 -14.43
N ALA A 160 -4.48 -7.52 -13.31
CA ALA A 160 -3.56 -7.93 -12.25
C ALA A 160 -3.72 -7.10 -10.97
N ILE A 161 -3.16 -7.61 -9.87
CA ILE A 161 -2.83 -6.79 -8.71
C ILE A 161 -1.33 -6.46 -8.76
N VAL A 162 -1.01 -5.18 -8.72
CA VAL A 162 0.37 -4.69 -8.60
C VAL A 162 0.72 -4.57 -7.12
N LYS A 163 1.78 -5.24 -6.68
CA LYS A 163 2.28 -5.19 -5.31
C LYS A 163 3.54 -4.33 -5.25
N ILE A 164 3.56 -3.33 -4.37
CA ILE A 164 4.70 -2.42 -4.17
C ILE A 164 5.11 -2.43 -2.70
N PRO A 165 6.26 -3.02 -2.34
CA PRO A 165 6.79 -2.94 -0.98
C PRO A 165 7.37 -1.54 -0.71
N LEU A 166 7.10 -0.95 0.46
CA LEU A 166 7.69 0.33 0.88
C LEU A 166 9.08 0.09 1.49
N GLU A 167 10.01 -0.34 0.65
CA GLU A 167 11.37 -0.69 1.06
C GLU A 167 12.47 -0.07 0.21
N ARG A 168 12.09 0.84 -0.71
CA ARG A 168 13.05 1.61 -1.49
C ARG A 168 14.06 2.31 -0.58
N MET A 169 15.27 2.40 -1.10
CA MET A 169 16.38 3.06 -0.45
C MET A 169 17.13 3.87 -1.49
N HIS A 170 17.14 5.19 -1.33
CA HIS A 170 17.98 6.05 -2.15
C HIS A 170 19.34 6.23 -1.45
N ALA A 171 20.41 5.78 -2.13
CA ALA A 171 21.79 5.89 -1.63
C ALA A 171 22.38 7.30 -1.76
N ASN A 172 21.64 8.23 -2.39
CA ASN A 172 22.13 9.56 -2.75
C ASN A 172 22.04 10.52 -1.55
N TRP A 173 22.83 10.23 -0.52
CA TRP A 173 23.18 11.16 0.55
C TRP A 173 24.54 11.80 0.22
N GLN A 174 24.61 12.54 -0.88
CA GLN A 174 25.77 13.38 -1.22
C GLN A 174 25.30 14.65 -1.92
N SER A 175 25.16 15.73 -1.15
CA SER A 175 25.58 17.11 -1.42
C SER A 175 25.10 17.99 -0.27
#